data_AF-F8D672-F1
#
_entry.id   AF-F8D672-F1
#
_cell.length_a   1.000
_cell.length_b   1.000
_cell.length_c   1.000
_cell.angle_alpha   90.00
_cell.angle_beta   90.00
_cell.angle_gamma   90.00
#
_symmetry.space_group_name_H-M   'P 1'
#
loop_
_entity.id
_entity.type
_entity.pdbx_description
1 polymer ?
#
loop_
_entity_poly.entity_id
_entity_poly.type
_entity_poly.pdbx_seq_one_letter_code
_entity_poly.pdbx_strand_id
1 'polypeptide(L)' 'MTTKRQKGVVMCEQCRTVYAVWIRPDGDTYPISSHNNCSCEERARVVIDKP' A
#
# COMPACT_ATOMS: atom_id res chain seq x y z
N MET A 1 9.45 21.85 7.77
CA MET A 1 8.20 21.05 7.76
C MET A 1 8.60 19.58 7.77
N THR A 2 8.28 18.83 8.83
CA THR A 2 8.52 17.39 8.84
C THR A 2 7.45 16.76 7.94
N THR A 3 7.84 16.28 6.76
CA THR A 3 6.96 15.48 5.89
C THR A 3 6.62 14.18 6.61
N LYS A 4 5.57 14.20 7.43
CA LYS A 4 4.99 13.00 8.03
C LYS A 4 4.58 12.08 6.90
N ARG A 5 5.24 10.93 6.78
CA ARG A 5 4.85 9.88 5.84
C ARG A 5 3.46 9.39 6.24
N GLN A 6 2.50 9.47 5.32
CA GLN A 6 1.16 8.93 5.53
C GLN A 6 1.20 7.42 5.31
N LYS A 7 0.51 6.66 6.16
CA LYS A 7 0.38 5.20 6.03
C LYS A 7 -0.99 4.89 5.45
N GLY A 8 -1.03 3.86 4.61
CA GLY A 8 -2.26 3.28 4.09
C GLY A 8 -2.21 1.76 4.14
N VAL A 9 -3.32 1.16 3.76
CA VAL A 9 -3.45 -0.27 3.54
C VAL A 9 -3.83 -0.47 2.08
N VAL A 10 -3.37 -1.56 1.48
CA VAL A 10 -3.76 -1.96 0.12
C VAL A 10 -4.08 -3.44 0.09
N MET A 11 -4.86 -3.87 -0.90
CA MET A 11 -5.18 -5.27 -1.09
C MET A 11 -4.85 -5.68 -2.53
N CYS A 12 -4.17 -6.81 -2.67
CA CYS A 12 -3.97 -7.45 -3.97
C CYS A 12 -5.31 -8.04 -4.45
N GLU A 13 -5.72 -7.79 -5.69
CA GLU A 13 -7.01 -8.27 -6.17
C GLU A 13 -7.02 -9.79 -6.35
N GLN A 14 -5.98 -10.39 -6.95
CA GLN A 14 -5.84 -11.84 -7.13
C GLN A 14 -5.72 -12.61 -5.82
N CYS A 15 -4.64 -12.38 -5.06
CA CYS A 15 -4.36 -13.20 -3.88
C CYS A 15 -5.07 -12.72 -2.62
N ARG A 16 -5.79 -11.59 -2.68
CA ARG A 16 -6.50 -10.97 -1.56
C ARG A 16 -5.60 -10.66 -0.36
N THR A 17 -4.28 -10.64 -0.56
CA THR A 17 -3.31 -10.26 0.47
C THR A 17 -3.46 -8.77 0.77
N VAL A 18 -3.61 -8.44 2.05
CA VAL A 18 -3.69 -7.07 2.55
C VAL A 18 -2.34 -6.71 3.16
N TYR A 19 -1.78 -5.56 2.78
CA TYR A 19 -0.49 -5.11 3.30
C TYR A 19 -0.43 -3.59 3.45
N ALA A 20 0.52 -3.14 4.28
CA ALA A 20 0.67 -1.73 4.61
C ALA A 20 1.64 -1.03 3.65
N VAL A 21 1.28 0.20 3.25
CA VAL A 21 2.06 1.05 2.35
C VAL A 21 2.33 2.42 2.95
N TRP A 22 3.37 3.07 2.44
CA TRP A 22 3.53 4.50 2.55
C TRP A 22 2.83 5.19 1.39
N ILE A 23 2.12 6.27 1.68
CA ILE A 23 1.45 7.14 0.71
C ILE A 23 2.32 8.38 0.52
N ARG A 24 2.68 8.64 -0.73
CA ARG A 24 3.39 9.86 -1.15
C ARG A 24 2.41 11.02 -1.34
N PRO A 25 2.88 12.28 -1.27
CA PRO A 25 2.01 13.45 -1.45
C PRO A 25 1.31 13.52 -2.82
N ASP A 26 1.87 12.88 -3.85
CA ASP A 26 1.29 12.76 -5.20
C ASP A 26 0.22 11.66 -5.30
N GLY A 27 0.02 10.88 -4.23
CA GLY A 27 -0.93 9.77 -4.18
C GLY A 27 -0.31 8.40 -4.48
N ASP A 28 0.96 8.33 -4.89
CA ASP A 28 1.62 7.06 -5.14
C ASP A 28 1.85 6.27 -3.85
N THR A 29 1.75 4.95 -3.95
CA THR A 29 1.96 4.05 -2.81
C THR A 29 3.16 3.15 -3.01
N TYR A 30 3.94 2.91 -1.95
CA TYR A 30 5.04 1.94 -1.96
C TYR A 30 5.02 1.08 -0.70
N PRO A 31 5.41 -0.21 -0.78
CA PRO A 31 5.42 -1.11 0.36
C PRO A 31 6.27 -0.57 1.51
N ILE A 32 5.81 -0.78 2.75
CA ILE A 32 6.62 -0.43 3.93
C ILE A 32 7.86 -1.32 4.04
N SER A 33 7.77 -2.57 3.57
CA SER A 33 8.91 -3.50 3.48
C SER A 33 8.81 -4.37 2.22
N SER A 34 9.96 -4.87 1.76
CA SER A 34 10.06 -5.78 0.60
C SER A 34 9.41 -7.15 0.84
N HIS A 35 9.12 -7.49 2.09
CA HIS A 35 8.53 -8.77 2.49
C HIS A 35 7.01 -8.66 2.75
N ASN A 36 6.44 -7.46 2.61
CA ASN A 36 5.04 -7.19 2.86
C ASN A 36 4.39 -6.63 1.59
N ASN A 37 4.31 -7.47 0.55
CA ASN A 37 3.78 -7.18 -0.77
C ASN A 37 2.92 -8.34 -1.28
N CYS A 38 2.32 -8.16 -2.46
CA CYS A 38 1.59 -9.24 -3.14
C CYS A 38 2.51 -10.43 -3.40
N SER A 39 2.06 -11.63 -3.03
CA SER A 39 2.68 -12.90 -3.39
C SER A 39 2.32 -13.37 -4.81
N CYS A 40 1.34 -12.73 -5.46
CA CYS A 40 0.96 -12.96 -6.85
C CYS A 40 1.64 -11.95 -7.80
N GLU A 41 1.79 -12.33 -9.08
CA GLU A 41 2.34 -11.48 -10.15
C GLU A 41 1.36 -10.37 -10.60
N GLU A 42 0.77 -9.61 -9.68
CA GLU A 42 -0.36 -8.73 -10.00
C GLU A 42 -0.27 -7.28 -9.47
N ARG A 43 -1.04 -6.41 -10.14
CA ARG A 43 -1.26 -5.00 -9.83
C ARG A 43 -2.07 -4.87 -8.53
N ALA A 44 -1.42 -4.44 -7.46
CA ALA A 44 -2.11 -4.08 -6.23
C ALA A 44 -3.09 -2.91 -6.48
N ARG A 45 -4.30 -2.98 -5.91
CA ARG A 45 -5.21 -1.82 -5.84
C ARG A 45 -5.20 -1.25 -4.43
N VAL A 46 -5.19 0.08 -4.36
CA VAL A 46 -5.22 0.78 -3.08
C VAL A 46 -6.62 0.64 -2.48
N VAL A 47 -6.71 -0.12 -1.40
CA VAL A 47 -7.91 -0.14 -0.54
C VAL A 47 -7.68 0.90 0.55
N ILE A 48 -8.03 2.14 0.27
CA ILE A 48 -7.99 3.18 1.29
C ILE A 48 -9.09 2.85 2.30
N ASP A 49 -8.70 2.31 3.44
CA ASP A 49 -9.55 2.26 4.63
C ASP A 49 -9.88 3.71 4.96
N LYS A 50 -11.08 4.15 4.56
CA LYS A 50 -11.60 5.46 4.97
C LYS A 50 -12.04 5.32 6.43
N PRO A 51 -11.65 6.26 7.30
CA PRO A 51 -12.04 6.25 8.70
C PRO A 51 -13.56 6.25 8.87
#